data_AF-A0A1X7CCD8-F1
#
_entry.id   AF-A0A1X7CCD8-F1
#
_cell.length_a   1.000
_cell.length_b   1.000
_cell.length_c   1.000
_cell.angle_alpha   90.00
_cell.angle_beta   90.00
_cell.angle_gamma   90.00
#
_symmetry.space_group_name_H-M   'P 1'
#
loop_
_entity.id
_entity.type
_entity.pdbx_description
1 polymer ?
#
loop_
_entity_poly.entity_id
_entity_poly.type
_entity_poly.pdbx_seq_one_letter_code
_entity_poly.pdbx_strand_id
1 'polypeptide(L)'
;MDHPVEGRPQGHGAGDVASAFTAPHVTEFLDVDVTRTMELVARSRGAPGSPPLAVLSRATCWALHRTPELNASLQGEQITVCRRVHLGIATATDRGLMVPVVPDTHALSVGELALRIRVGDSGP
;
A
#
# COMPACT_ATOMS: atom_id res chain seq x y z
N MET A 1 -15.46 24.85 -32.54
CA MET A 1 -14.68 23.88 -33.32
C MET A 1 -14.31 22.78 -32.35
N ASP A 2 -15.19 21.79 -32.23
CA ASP A 2 -15.00 20.63 -31.37
C ASP A 2 -14.08 19.65 -32.07
N HIS A 3 -12.93 19.36 -31.45
CA HIS A 3 -12.09 18.25 -31.86
C HIS A 3 -12.39 17.05 -30.93
N PRO A 4 -12.62 15.84 -31.48
CA PRO A 4 -12.90 14.66 -30.68
C PRO A 4 -11.59 14.18 -30.03
N VAL A 5 -11.63 13.95 -28.71
CA VAL A 5 -10.49 13.41 -27.97
C VAL A 5 -10.54 11.88 -28.07
N GLU A 6 -9.85 11.34 -29.07
CA GLU A 6 -9.54 9.91 -29.19
C GLU A 6 -8.56 9.52 -28.09
N GLY A 7 -9.02 8.74 -27.12
CA GLY A 7 -8.18 8.24 -26.04
C GLY A 7 -9.00 7.53 -24.97
N ARG A 8 -9.30 6.24 -25.20
CA ARG A 8 -9.92 5.39 -24.18
C ARG A 8 -9.00 5.29 -22.95
N PRO A 9 -9.43 5.64 -21.72
CA PRO A 9 -8.69 5.31 -20.52
C PRO A 9 -8.83 3.80 -20.24
N GLN A 10 -8.02 3.00 -20.94
CA GLN A 10 -7.98 1.55 -20.77
C GLN A 10 -7.03 1.22 -19.62
N GLY A 11 -7.54 1.23 -18.39
CA GLY A 11 -6.77 0.63 -17.27
C GLY A 11 -7.23 0.95 -15.86
N HIS A 12 -7.97 2.04 -15.62
CA HIS A 12 -8.18 2.55 -14.25
C HIS A 12 -9.59 2.32 -13.68
N GLY A 13 -10.53 1.75 -14.45
CA GLY A 13 -11.92 1.60 -14.00
C GLY A 13 -12.30 0.20 -13.50
N ALA A 14 -11.77 -0.86 -14.10
CA ALA A 14 -12.38 -2.19 -13.99
C ALA A 14 -12.32 -2.81 -12.58
N GLY A 15 -11.29 -2.52 -11.79
CA GLY A 15 -11.14 -3.03 -10.42
C GLY A 15 -12.04 -2.30 -9.41
N ASP A 16 -12.11 -0.98 -9.49
CA ASP A 16 -12.84 -0.15 -8.52
C ASP A 16 -14.36 -0.36 -8.60
N VAL A 17 -14.92 -0.46 -9.82
CA VAL A 17 -16.36 -0.73 -9.96
C VAL A 17 -16.74 -2.14 -9.52
N ALA A 18 -15.90 -3.16 -9.75
CA ALA A 18 -16.22 -4.52 -9.31
C ALA A 18 -16.13 -4.67 -7.78
N SER A 19 -15.14 -4.03 -7.15
CA SER A 19 -14.93 -4.02 -5.70
C SER A 19 -16.07 -3.29 -4.96
N ALA A 20 -16.57 -2.19 -5.51
CA ALA A 20 -17.65 -1.40 -4.91
C ALA A 20 -18.95 -2.19 -4.68
N PHE A 21 -19.23 -3.21 -5.49
CA PHE A 21 -20.47 -3.99 -5.40
C PHE A 21 -20.33 -5.36 -4.73
N THR A 22 -19.10 -5.83 -4.47
CA THR A 22 -18.85 -7.19 -3.96
C THR A 22 -18.43 -7.22 -2.49
N ALA A 23 -18.00 -6.09 -1.93
CA ALA A 23 -17.65 -5.96 -0.52
C ALA A 23 -18.42 -4.80 0.14
N PRO A 24 -19.01 -4.97 1.33
CA PRO A 24 -19.55 -3.85 2.10
C PRO A 24 -18.39 -2.99 2.61
N HIS A 25 -18.33 -1.74 2.13
CA HIS A 25 -17.29 -0.79 2.54
C HIS A 25 -17.74 0.02 3.76
N VAL A 26 -16.92 0.01 4.81
CA VAL A 26 -17.06 0.87 5.98
C VAL A 26 -15.76 1.65 6.14
N THR A 27 -15.87 2.96 6.32
CA THR A 27 -14.71 3.85 6.46
C THR A 27 -14.64 4.39 7.88
N GLU A 28 -13.52 4.13 8.56
CA GLU A 28 -13.23 4.63 9.90
C GLU A 28 -12.14 5.70 9.84
N PHE A 29 -12.28 6.74 10.66
CA PHE A 29 -11.32 7.84 10.77
C PHE A 29 -10.71 7.88 12.17
N LEU A 30 -9.38 8.02 12.23
CA LEU A 30 -8.63 8.13 13.48
C LEU A 30 -7.48 9.13 13.30
N ASP A 31 -7.32 10.01 14.29
CA ASP A 31 -6.15 10.86 14.40
C ASP A 31 -5.06 10.18 15.25
N VAL A 32 -3.83 10.22 14.75
CA VAL A 32 -2.66 9.63 15.43
C VAL A 32 -1.55 10.67 15.51
N ASP A 33 -1.08 10.96 16.72
CA ASP A 33 0.12 11.78 16.92
C ASP A 33 1.36 10.98 16.51
N VAL A 34 2.03 11.44 15.46
CA VAL A 34 3.24 10.84 14.89
C VAL A 34 4.52 11.64 15.20
N THR A 35 4.47 12.61 16.12
CA THR A 35 5.59 13.52 16.43
C THR A 35 6.88 12.76 16.74
N ARG A 36 6.83 11.82 17.70
CA ARG A 36 7.99 11.00 18.07
C ARG A 36 8.49 10.11 16.92
N THR A 37 7.59 9.64 16.07
CA THR A 37 7.94 8.87 14.87
C THR A 37 8.72 9.74 13.89
N MET A 38 8.28 10.98 13.67
CA MET A 38 8.96 11.93 12.79
C MET A 38 10.34 12.33 13.33
N GLU A 39 10.49 12.48 14.65
CA GLU A 39 11.81 12.71 15.27
C GLU A 39 12.76 11.53 15.05
N LEU A 40 12.28 10.28 15.21
CA LEU A 40 13.06 9.07 14.95
C LEU A 40 13.52 9.00 13.49
N VAL A 41 12.60 9.27 12.58
CA VAL A 41 12.87 9.39 11.15
C VAL A 41 13.94 10.45 10.87
N ALA A 42 13.82 11.63 11.49
CA ALA A 42 14.76 12.73 11.31
C ALA A 42 16.17 12.42 11.85
N ARG A 43 16.29 11.62 12.91
CA ARG A 43 17.61 11.14 13.41
C ARG A 43 18.23 10.09 12.49
N SER A 44 17.43 9.43 11.66
CA SER A 44 17.86 8.34 10.79
C SER A 44 18.30 8.82 9.40
N ARG A 45 18.53 10.13 9.20
CA ARG A 45 18.84 10.81 7.91
C ARG A 45 20.11 10.34 7.17
N GLY A 46 20.78 9.29 7.63
CA GLY A 46 21.82 8.56 6.88
C GLY A 46 21.35 7.24 6.26
N ALA A 47 20.12 6.79 6.55
CA ALA A 47 19.55 5.56 6.01
C ALA A 47 18.73 5.83 4.74
N PRO A 48 18.94 5.09 3.63
CA PRO A 48 18.21 5.29 2.37
C PRO A 48 16.71 4.91 2.45
N GLY A 49 15.81 5.77 1.94
CA GLY A 49 14.39 5.49 1.67
C GLY A 49 13.42 6.53 2.27
N SER A 50 12.10 6.42 2.01
CA SER A 50 11.05 7.26 2.64
C SER A 50 10.73 6.72 4.04
N PRO A 51 11.27 7.30 5.12
CA PRO A 51 11.24 6.64 6.42
C PRO A 51 9.85 6.56 7.07
N PRO A 52 8.94 7.56 6.92
CA PRO A 52 7.59 7.47 7.46
C PRO A 52 6.81 6.29 6.92
N LEU A 53 6.80 6.10 5.59
CA LEU A 53 6.04 5.03 4.96
C LEU A 53 6.59 3.64 5.33
N ALA A 54 7.91 3.51 5.48
CA ALA A 54 8.52 2.27 5.95
C ALA A 54 8.13 1.94 7.40
N VAL A 55 8.08 2.94 8.29
CA VAL A 55 7.60 2.77 9.67
C VAL A 55 6.12 2.39 9.69
N LEU A 56 5.29 3.07 8.91
CA LEU A 56 3.85 2.77 8.80
C LEU A 56 3.63 1.37 8.23
N SER A 57 4.36 0.98 7.19
CA SER A 57 4.30 -0.37 6.62
C SER A 57 4.61 -1.44 7.68
N ARG A 58 5.63 -1.21 8.51
CA ARG A 58 5.97 -2.11 9.60
C ARG A 58 4.88 -2.17 10.67
N ALA A 59 4.30 -1.02 11.04
CA ALA A 59 3.20 -0.94 11.98
C ALA A 59 1.96 -1.69 11.44
N THR A 60 1.66 -1.56 10.15
CA THR A 60 0.58 -2.31 9.48
C THR A 60 0.84 -3.81 9.53
N CYS A 61 2.06 -4.29 9.25
CA CYS A 61 2.39 -5.71 9.40
C CYS A 61 2.15 -6.21 10.84
N TRP A 62 2.49 -5.41 11.85
CA TRP A 62 2.20 -5.73 13.25
C TRP A 62 0.72 -5.77 13.56
N ALA A 63 -0.06 -4.82 13.03
CA ALA A 63 -1.51 -4.81 13.19
C ALA A 63 -2.16 -6.05 12.55
N LEU A 64 -1.75 -6.39 11.32
CA LEU A 64 -2.24 -7.58 10.61
C LEU A 64 -1.85 -8.89 11.30
N HIS A 65 -0.71 -8.94 12.00
CA HIS A 65 -0.34 -10.10 12.81
C HIS A 65 -1.22 -10.22 14.07
N ARG A 66 -1.65 -9.09 14.66
CA ARG A 66 -2.54 -9.07 15.83
C ARG A 66 -3.99 -9.35 15.46
N THR A 67 -4.41 -8.96 14.26
CA THR A 67 -5.76 -9.18 13.73
C THR A 67 -5.67 -9.87 12.36
N PRO A 68 -5.36 -11.19 12.31
CA PRO A 68 -5.13 -11.92 11.06
C PRO A 68 -6.31 -11.92 10.09
N GLU A 69 -7.54 -11.76 10.60
CA GLU A 69 -8.79 -11.67 9.82
C GLU A 69 -8.75 -10.52 8.81
N LEU A 70 -8.00 -9.45 9.09
CA LEU A 70 -7.79 -8.33 8.17
C LEU A 70 -6.89 -8.68 6.98
N ASN A 71 -6.11 -9.76 7.07
CA ASN A 71 -5.27 -10.27 5.98
C ASN A 71 -5.91 -11.50 5.32
N ALA A 72 -7.21 -11.44 5.06
CA ALA A 72 -7.97 -12.52 4.44
C ALA A 72 -8.44 -12.16 3.03
N SER A 73 -8.66 -13.19 2.20
CA SER A 73 -9.27 -13.06 0.88
C SER A 73 -10.54 -13.90 0.82
N LEU A 74 -11.59 -13.32 0.22
CA LEU A 74 -12.84 -14.01 -0.08
C LEU A 74 -12.84 -14.42 -1.56
N GLN A 75 -13.02 -15.71 -1.82
CA GLN A 75 -13.19 -16.25 -3.17
C GLN A 75 -14.48 -17.06 -3.21
N GLY A 76 -15.51 -16.51 -3.86
CA GLY A 76 -16.88 -17.06 -3.77
C GLY A 76 -17.37 -17.00 -2.33
N GLU A 77 -17.64 -18.16 -1.74
CA GLU A 77 -18.05 -18.30 -0.32
C GLU A 77 -16.88 -18.70 0.61
N GLN A 78 -15.67 -18.90 0.06
CA GLN A 78 -14.52 -19.36 0.84
C GLN A 78 -13.67 -18.17 1.32
N ILE A 79 -13.52 -18.05 2.64
CA ILE A 79 -12.57 -17.14 3.27
C ILE A 79 -11.23 -17.87 3.47
N THR A 80 -10.14 -17.25 3.02
CA THR A 80 -8.77 -17.72 3.27
C THR A 80 -8.00 -16.67 4.05
N VAL A 81 -7.59 -16.99 5.28
CA VAL A 81 -6.76 -16.12 6.12
C VAL A 81 -5.28 -16.36 5.80
N CYS A 82 -4.58 -15.33 5.33
CA CYS A 82 -3.18 -15.41 4.96
C CYS A 82 -2.28 -15.05 6.15
N ARG A 83 -1.29 -15.92 6.44
CA ARG A 83 -0.27 -15.62 7.47
C ARG A 83 0.85 -14.71 6.96
N ARG A 84 1.19 -14.84 5.68
CA ARG A 84 2.17 -13.98 5.02
C ARG A 84 1.53 -12.65 4.67
N VAL A 85 2.23 -11.57 4.95
CA VAL A 85 1.82 -10.21 4.59
C VAL A 85 2.62 -9.75 3.36
N HIS A 86 1.87 -9.23 2.39
CA HIS A 86 2.34 -8.60 1.16
C HIS A 86 1.68 -7.22 1.07
N LEU A 87 2.45 -6.13 0.99
CA LEU A 87 1.87 -4.78 0.95
C LEU A 87 2.00 -4.20 -0.45
N GLY A 88 0.88 -3.74 -1.00
CA GLY A 88 0.85 -2.88 -2.17
C GLY A 88 1.09 -1.43 -1.77
N ILE A 89 1.97 -0.72 -2.50
CA ILE A 89 2.30 0.68 -2.24
C ILE A 89 1.88 1.52 -3.43
N ALA A 90 0.84 2.34 -3.26
CA ALA A 90 0.36 3.23 -4.31
C ALA A 90 1.41 4.30 -4.64
N THR A 91 1.82 4.35 -5.90
CA THR A 91 2.86 5.25 -6.43
C THR A 91 2.30 5.99 -7.64
N ALA A 92 2.32 7.32 -7.58
CA ALA A 92 1.89 8.15 -8.69
C ALA A 92 3.04 8.26 -9.70
N THR A 93 2.80 7.85 -10.95
CA THR A 93 3.77 7.91 -12.05
C THR A 93 3.24 8.81 -13.17
N ASP A 94 4.10 9.22 -14.09
CA ASP A 94 3.70 10.00 -15.28
C ASP A 94 2.67 9.27 -16.16
N ARG A 95 2.61 7.93 -16.07
CA ARG A 95 1.68 7.08 -16.83
C ARG A 95 0.40 6.74 -16.06
N GLY A 96 0.23 7.28 -14.85
CA GLY A 96 -0.93 7.01 -13.98
C GLY A 96 -0.55 6.39 -12.63
N LEU A 97 -1.55 5.87 -11.93
CA LEU A 97 -1.38 5.25 -10.61
C LEU A 97 -0.95 3.79 -10.76
N MET A 98 0.19 3.42 -10.18
CA MET A 98 0.65 2.04 -10.10
C MET A 98 0.73 1.59 -8.64
N VAL A 99 0.44 0.30 -8.38
CA VAL A 99 0.56 -0.30 -7.04
C VAL A 99 1.53 -1.48 -7.08
N PRO A 100 2.86 -1.26 -7.01
CA PRO A 100 3.82 -2.33 -6.82
C PRO A 100 3.61 -3.07 -5.49
N VAL A 101 3.79 -4.39 -5.51
CA VAL A 101 3.70 -5.24 -4.31
C VAL A 101 5.09 -5.50 -3.74
N VAL A 102 5.27 -5.23 -2.45
CA VAL A 102 6.45 -5.66 -1.69
C VAL A 102 6.15 -7.03 -1.07
N PRO A 103 6.88 -8.10 -1.46
CA PRO A 103 6.65 -9.42 -0.91
C PRO A 103 7.24 -9.56 0.49
N ASP A 104 6.61 -10.41 1.31
CA ASP A 104 7.05 -10.84 2.64
C ASP A 104 7.41 -9.70 3.59
N THR A 105 6.61 -8.63 3.59
CA THR A 105 6.86 -7.40 4.37
C THR A 105 6.93 -7.63 5.87
N HIS A 106 6.18 -8.61 6.38
CA HIS A 106 6.24 -9.04 7.78
C HIS A 106 7.64 -9.54 8.22
N ALA A 107 8.46 -10.04 7.29
CA ALA A 107 9.82 -10.51 7.56
C ALA A 107 10.89 -9.40 7.42
N LEU A 108 10.52 -8.23 6.90
CA LEU A 108 11.45 -7.13 6.63
C LEU A 108 11.55 -6.17 7.83
N SER A 109 12.76 -5.69 8.08
CA SER A 109 13.04 -4.55 8.96
C SER A 109 12.59 -3.23 8.33
N VAL A 110 12.50 -2.17 9.13
CA VAL A 110 12.15 -0.83 8.64
C VAL A 110 13.14 -0.34 7.57
N GLY A 111 14.43 -0.63 7.72
CA GLY A 111 15.45 -0.26 6.73
C GLY A 111 15.28 -1.02 5.40
N GLU A 112 15.02 -2.33 5.46
CA GLU A 112 14.77 -3.14 4.27
C GLU A 112 13.47 -2.74 3.56
N LEU A 113 12.44 -2.39 4.31
CA LEU A 113 11.20 -1.83 3.77
C LEU A 113 11.47 -0.51 3.05
N ALA A 114 12.21 0.41 3.67
CA ALA A 114 12.55 1.71 3.08
C ALA A 114 13.30 1.56 1.75
N LEU A 115 14.21 0.57 1.66
CA LEU A 115 14.92 0.23 0.43
C LEU A 115 13.98 -0.35 -0.64
N ARG A 116 13.15 -1.34 -0.29
CA ARG A 116 12.22 -2.01 -1.22
C ARG A 116 11.18 -1.05 -1.80
N ILE A 117 10.64 -0.17 -0.96
CA ILE A 117 9.62 0.81 -1.36
C ILE A 117 10.19 1.80 -2.39
N ARG A 118 11.42 2.30 -2.17
CA ARG A 118 12.06 3.25 -3.08
C ARG A 118 12.29 2.67 -4.48
N VAL A 119 12.64 1.39 -4.59
CA VAL A 119 12.86 0.74 -5.89
C VAL A 119 11.56 0.70 -6.71
N GLY A 120 10.39 0.71 -6.05
CA GLY A 120 9.09 0.82 -6.73
C GLY A 120 8.81 2.16 -7.40
N ASP A 121 9.60 3.21 -7.08
CA ASP A 121 9.53 4.55 -7.66
C ASP A 121 10.45 4.72 -8.89
N SER A 122 11.13 3.64 -9.30
CA SER A 122 12.07 3.62 -10.44
C SER A 122 11.47 2.79 -11.58
N GLY A 123 10.52 3.35 -12.32
CA GLY A 123 10.17 2.83 -13.63
C GLY A 123 11.12 3.38 -14.72
N PRO A 124 11.40 2.64 -15.81
CA PRO A 124 11.69 3.25 -17.10
C PRO A 124 10.44 3.89 -17.74
#